data_AF-A0A957PJJ7-F1
#
_entry.id   AF-A0A957PJJ7-F1
#
_cell.length_a   1.000
_cell.length_b   1.000
_cell.length_c   1.000
_cell.angle_alpha   90.00
_cell.angle_beta   90.00
_cell.angle_gamma   90.00
#
_symmetry.space_group_name_H-M   'P 1'
#
loop_
_entity.id
_entity.type
_entity.pdbx_description
1 polymer ?
#
loop_
_entity_poly.entity_id
_entity_poly.type
_entity_poly.pdbx_seq_one_letter_code
_entity_poly.pdbx_strand_id
1 'polypeptide(L)'
;MTLRAGFIGAGNRSQSAHYPNVQRLADVEMTAVCELDEARLDQVVEKYGFSHVYTNHQEMLAKVELDIVYCVMHERWLLQPALDCLNAGKHIFIEKPPGANSQETQMLLDAAIANNVYAMVGYQRRYAATTREAMRRVHAKGPVSTVVGAFNKQLLGDAAKVFTTTLWDDVTHMVDLVRFMAGGEAIEVTAYRDSFGSNHRNCYTALIRFDNGVTGAIFGNRASGGRVLRAELHGVGIGCYMDIPGTLEIFEDNQQSLVEGWQVDGVAAEDLYQYEGTYTMHQHFIDCVRSGKVPSSDLRDAIHTVRLVDQIEGPMP
;
A
#
# COMPACT_ATOMS: atom_id res chain seq x y z
N MET A 1 -7.78 9.57 22.82
CA MET A 1 -7.44 8.31 23.51
C MET A 1 -6.31 7.67 22.71
N THR A 2 -5.11 7.59 23.29
CA THR A 2 -3.96 6.97 22.63
C THR A 2 -4.25 5.49 22.36
N LEU A 3 -3.99 5.02 21.14
CA LEU A 3 -4.17 3.62 20.77
C LEU A 3 -2.90 2.82 21.08
N ARG A 4 -3.05 1.67 21.73
CA ARG A 4 -1.95 0.74 22.01
C ARG A 4 -1.72 -0.15 20.80
N ALA A 5 -0.53 -0.06 20.21
CA ALA A 5 -0.16 -0.78 19.01
C ALA A 5 0.75 -1.98 19.32
N GLY A 6 0.37 -3.14 18.80
CA GLY A 6 1.25 -4.30 18.68
C GLY A 6 1.88 -4.36 17.30
N PHE A 7 3.07 -4.94 17.20
CA PHE A 7 3.77 -5.11 15.92
C PHE A 7 4.23 -6.55 15.77
N ILE A 8 3.81 -7.22 14.71
CA ILE A 8 4.26 -8.57 14.34
C ILE A 8 5.12 -8.45 13.09
N GLY A 9 6.40 -8.79 13.25
CA GLY A 9 7.42 -8.68 12.22
C GLY A 9 8.19 -7.36 12.29
N ALA A 10 9.49 -7.46 12.57
CA ALA A 10 10.43 -6.36 12.70
C ALA A 10 11.44 -6.32 11.55
N GLY A 11 11.09 -6.84 10.37
CA GLY A 11 11.98 -6.89 9.21
C GLY A 11 12.32 -5.52 8.61
N ASN A 12 13.03 -5.53 7.48
CA ASN A 12 13.53 -4.31 6.83
C ASN A 12 12.43 -3.28 6.55
N ARG A 13 11.25 -3.69 6.08
CA ARG A 13 10.15 -2.77 5.79
C ARG A 13 9.58 -2.14 7.06
N SER A 14 9.39 -2.94 8.12
CA SER A 14 8.99 -2.46 9.46
C SER A 14 9.93 -1.38 9.95
N GLN A 15 11.24 -1.64 9.95
CA GLN A 15 12.23 -0.72 10.51
C GLN A 15 12.55 0.50 9.64
N SER A 16 12.43 0.38 8.32
CA SER A 16 12.74 1.48 7.39
C SER A 16 11.57 2.42 7.12
N ALA A 17 10.32 1.97 7.30
CA ALA A 17 9.15 2.76 6.91
C ALA A 17 8.03 2.78 7.93
N HIS A 18 7.65 1.66 8.55
CA HIS A 18 6.50 1.68 9.46
C HIS A 18 6.87 2.22 10.83
N TYR A 19 7.81 1.61 11.53
CA TYR A 19 8.15 1.96 12.91
C TYR A 19 8.57 3.43 13.04
N PRO A 20 9.45 3.99 12.17
CA PRO A 20 9.81 5.41 12.25
C PRO A 20 8.62 6.34 12.07
N ASN A 21 7.65 6.00 11.22
CA ASN A 21 6.47 6.82 10.99
C ASN A 21 5.43 6.69 12.11
N VAL A 22 5.21 5.47 12.61
CA VAL A 22 4.27 5.25 13.72
C VAL A 22 4.77 5.87 15.01
N GLN A 23 6.08 5.86 15.28
CA GLN A 23 6.69 6.54 16.43
C GLN A 23 6.44 8.06 16.44
N ARG A 24 6.21 8.67 15.26
CA ARG A 24 5.90 10.10 15.11
C ARG A 24 4.43 10.43 15.41
N LEU A 25 3.55 9.44 15.55
CA LEU A 25 2.13 9.64 15.80
C LEU A 25 1.88 9.80 17.30
N ALA A 26 1.48 11.00 17.73
CA ALA A 26 1.22 11.29 19.14
C ALA A 26 0.03 10.48 19.73
N ASP A 27 -0.86 10.01 18.87
CA ASP A 27 -2.04 9.24 19.23
C ASP A 27 -1.82 7.72 19.25
N VAL A 28 -0.57 7.25 19.10
CA VAL A 28 -0.21 5.82 19.12
C VAL A 28 0.90 5.55 20.13
N GLU A 29 0.70 4.53 20.94
CA GLU A 29 1.71 3.97 21.83
C GLU A 29 2.25 2.67 21.22
N MET A 30 3.57 2.59 21.04
CA MET A 30 4.24 1.37 20.57
C MET A 30 4.42 0.37 21.74
N THR A 31 3.35 -0.35 22.07
CA THR A 31 3.23 -1.12 23.32
C THR A 31 3.91 -2.50 23.26
N ALA A 32 3.69 -3.26 22.18
CA ALA A 32 4.20 -4.63 22.08
C ALA A 32 4.85 -4.94 20.75
N VAL A 33 5.87 -5.79 20.76
CA VAL A 33 6.54 -6.28 19.56
C VAL A 33 6.71 -7.80 19.60
N CYS A 34 6.50 -8.43 18.45
CA CYS A 34 6.70 -9.85 18.21
C CYS A 34 7.61 -10.06 16.99
N GLU A 35 8.75 -10.72 17.20
CA GLU A 35 9.71 -11.10 16.14
C GLU A 35 10.35 -12.44 16.51
N LEU A 36 10.58 -13.30 15.52
CA LEU A 36 11.14 -14.65 15.74
C LEU A 36 12.66 -14.63 15.92
N ASP A 37 13.31 -13.65 15.27
CA ASP A 37 14.75 -13.42 15.36
C ASP A 37 15.06 -12.59 16.62
N GLU A 38 15.60 -13.23 17.66
CA GLU A 38 15.90 -12.61 18.95
C GLU A 38 16.87 -11.42 18.82
N ALA A 39 17.88 -11.51 17.95
CA ALA A 39 18.84 -10.42 17.76
C ALA A 39 18.15 -9.19 17.14
N ARG A 40 17.24 -9.41 16.18
CA ARG A 40 16.43 -8.32 15.60
C ARG A 40 15.43 -7.76 16.60
N LEU A 41 14.84 -8.62 17.44
CA LEU A 41 13.92 -8.24 18.49
C LEU A 41 14.61 -7.30 19.50
N ASP A 42 15.80 -7.68 20.00
CA ASP A 42 16.62 -6.86 20.90
C ASP A 42 16.94 -5.49 20.28
N GLN A 43 17.33 -5.47 19.01
CA GLN A 43 17.63 -4.24 18.27
C GLN A 43 16.44 -3.27 18.24
N VAL A 44 15.23 -3.77 17.94
CA VAL A 44 14.05 -2.90 17.85
C VAL A 44 13.52 -2.50 19.23
N VAL A 45 13.70 -3.34 20.26
CA VAL A 45 13.38 -2.99 21.64
C VAL A 45 14.28 -1.86 22.13
N GLU A 46 15.60 -1.95 21.90
CA GLU A 46 16.55 -0.88 22.24
C GLU A 46 16.19 0.44 21.54
N LYS A 47 15.82 0.37 20.25
CA LYS A 47 15.55 1.56 19.44
C LYS A 47 14.21 2.23 19.73
N TYR A 48 13.15 1.46 19.97
CA TYR A 48 11.78 1.97 20.04
C TYR A 48 11.13 1.87 21.43
N GLY A 49 11.76 1.17 22.39
CA GLY A 49 11.34 1.17 23.79
C GLY A 49 10.07 0.38 24.09
N PHE A 50 9.82 -0.71 23.37
CA PHE A 50 8.65 -1.57 23.61
C PHE A 50 8.63 -2.13 25.04
N SER A 51 7.49 -2.02 25.73
CA SER A 51 7.32 -2.52 27.09
C SER A 51 7.00 -4.02 27.15
N HIS A 52 6.47 -4.59 26.07
CA HIS A 52 6.15 -6.01 25.97
C HIS A 52 6.80 -6.66 24.73
N VAL A 53 7.53 -7.74 24.96
CA VAL A 53 8.43 -8.35 23.99
C VAL A 53 8.13 -9.85 23.89
N TYR A 54 7.88 -10.35 22.67
CA TYR A 54 7.50 -11.73 22.44
C TYR A 54 8.17 -12.32 21.20
N THR A 55 8.27 -13.65 21.17
CA THR A 55 8.58 -14.45 19.97
C THR A 55 7.36 -15.25 19.50
N ASN A 56 6.22 -15.13 20.19
CA ASN A 56 4.96 -15.78 19.87
C ASN A 56 3.82 -14.75 19.87
N HIS A 57 3.21 -14.49 18.71
CA HIS A 57 2.17 -13.47 18.58
C HIS A 57 0.88 -13.85 19.29
N GLN A 58 0.56 -15.15 19.43
CA GLN A 58 -0.63 -15.60 20.15
C GLN A 58 -0.50 -15.31 21.65
N GLU A 59 0.71 -15.50 22.21
CA GLU A 59 0.97 -15.10 23.59
C GLU A 59 0.90 -13.59 23.78
N MET A 60 1.44 -12.81 22.82
CA MET A 60 1.33 -11.35 22.84
C MET A 60 -0.14 -10.91 22.85
N LEU A 61 -0.97 -11.46 21.95
CA LEU A 61 -2.40 -11.15 21.86
C LEU A 61 -3.19 -11.56 23.12
N ALA A 62 -2.79 -12.65 23.78
CA ALA A 62 -3.46 -13.13 24.98
C ALA A 62 -3.08 -12.36 26.26
N LYS A 63 -1.87 -11.78 26.31
CA LYS A 63 -1.31 -11.16 27.53
C LYS A 63 -1.32 -9.62 27.49
N VAL A 64 -1.41 -9.01 26.32
CA VAL A 64 -1.35 -7.56 26.15
C VAL A 64 -2.64 -7.03 25.57
N GLU A 65 -3.22 -6.06 26.27
CA GLU A 65 -4.37 -5.31 25.77
C GLU A 65 -3.92 -4.33 24.68
N LEU A 66 -4.19 -4.69 23.42
CA LEU A 66 -3.88 -3.91 22.22
C LEU A 66 -5.18 -3.42 21.57
N ASP A 67 -5.12 -2.24 20.95
CA ASP A 67 -6.24 -1.67 20.19
C ASP A 67 -6.05 -1.90 18.67
N ILE A 68 -4.79 -1.84 18.21
CA ILE A 68 -4.40 -2.06 16.82
C ILE A 68 -3.17 -2.98 16.72
N VAL A 69 -3.03 -3.69 15.60
CA VAL A 69 -1.85 -4.51 15.32
C VAL A 69 -1.30 -4.26 13.91
N TYR A 70 0.00 -4.01 13.81
CA TYR A 70 0.72 -3.94 12.55
C TYR A 70 1.29 -5.32 12.21
N CYS A 71 0.76 -5.95 11.17
CA CYS A 71 1.24 -7.22 10.64
C CYS A 71 2.12 -6.94 9.41
N VAL A 72 3.44 -6.87 9.62
CA VAL A 72 4.41 -6.52 8.57
C VAL A 72 5.41 -7.65 8.39
N MET A 73 5.07 -8.56 7.48
CA MET A 73 5.86 -9.72 7.14
C MET A 73 5.64 -10.11 5.68
N HIS A 74 6.42 -11.07 5.20
CA HIS A 74 6.24 -11.64 3.87
C HIS A 74 4.86 -12.30 3.77
N GLU A 75 4.19 -12.16 2.62
CA GLU A 75 2.82 -12.63 2.38
C GLU A 75 2.64 -14.13 2.67
N ARG A 76 3.66 -14.96 2.43
CA ARG A 76 3.63 -16.41 2.71
C ARG A 76 3.47 -16.76 4.19
N TRP A 77 3.74 -15.80 5.08
CA TRP A 77 3.66 -15.97 6.53
C TRP A 77 2.53 -15.16 7.17
N LEU A 78 1.85 -14.33 6.37
CA LEU A 78 0.93 -13.32 6.87
C LEU A 78 -0.42 -13.90 7.32
N LEU A 79 -0.94 -14.89 6.58
CA LEU A 79 -2.33 -15.33 6.71
C LEU A 79 -2.74 -15.65 8.16
N GLN A 80 -2.02 -16.58 8.81
CA GLN A 80 -2.42 -17.04 10.13
C GLN A 80 -2.25 -15.95 11.22
N PRO A 81 -1.12 -15.23 11.33
CA PRO A 81 -1.00 -14.13 12.28
C PRO A 81 -2.06 -13.03 12.10
N ALA A 82 -2.39 -12.68 10.85
CA ALA A 82 -3.43 -11.69 10.58
C ALA A 82 -4.84 -12.19 10.96
N LEU A 83 -5.18 -13.45 10.64
CA LEU A 83 -6.43 -14.07 11.09
C LEU A 83 -6.54 -14.11 12.62
N ASP A 84 -5.46 -14.47 13.32
CA ASP A 84 -5.42 -14.50 14.78
C ASP A 84 -5.71 -13.10 15.38
N CYS A 85 -5.13 -12.05 14.80
CA CYS A 85 -5.40 -10.66 15.23
C CYS A 85 -6.85 -10.24 14.99
N LEU A 86 -7.40 -10.54 13.81
CA LEU A 86 -8.78 -10.20 13.46
C LEU A 86 -9.78 -10.92 14.35
N ASN A 87 -9.57 -12.21 14.60
CA ASN A 87 -10.40 -13.04 15.49
C ASN A 87 -10.26 -12.65 16.96
N ALA A 88 -9.15 -12.03 17.35
CA ALA A 88 -8.99 -11.38 18.66
C ALA A 88 -9.66 -9.99 18.74
N GLY A 89 -10.42 -9.59 17.71
CA GLY A 89 -11.14 -8.32 17.67
C GLY A 89 -10.25 -7.10 17.51
N LYS A 90 -9.06 -7.25 16.90
CA LYS A 90 -8.11 -6.14 16.70
C LYS A 90 -8.26 -5.55 15.30
N HIS A 91 -8.22 -4.22 15.20
CA HIS A 91 -8.01 -3.57 13.90
C HIS A 91 -6.56 -3.78 13.49
N ILE A 92 -6.32 -4.08 12.22
CA ILE A 92 -4.98 -4.36 11.74
C ILE A 92 -4.55 -3.49 10.57
N PHE A 93 -3.25 -3.24 10.52
CA PHE A 93 -2.56 -2.75 9.33
C PHE A 93 -1.73 -3.89 8.76
N ILE A 94 -1.78 -4.09 7.45
CA ILE A 94 -1.09 -5.17 6.73
C ILE A 94 -0.22 -4.56 5.63
N GLU A 95 1.05 -4.96 5.51
CA GLU A 95 1.83 -4.60 4.32
C GLU A 95 1.34 -5.34 3.06
N LYS A 96 1.45 -4.69 1.90
CA LYS A 96 1.13 -5.31 0.63
C LYS A 96 2.16 -6.41 0.28
N PRO A 97 1.74 -7.46 -0.45
CA PRO A 97 0.36 -7.79 -0.81
C PRO A 97 -0.43 -8.41 0.37
N PRO A 98 -1.77 -8.25 0.41
CA PRO A 98 -2.59 -8.75 1.52
C PRO A 98 -2.88 -10.25 1.37
N GLY A 99 -1.86 -11.08 1.56
CA GLY A 99 -1.89 -12.54 1.39
C GLY A 99 -1.16 -13.00 0.12
N ALA A 100 -0.96 -14.31 -0.02
CA ALA A 100 -0.21 -14.88 -1.14
C ALA A 100 -1.03 -14.98 -2.44
N ASN A 101 -2.36 -14.90 -2.34
CA ASN A 101 -3.31 -14.96 -3.43
C ASN A 101 -4.67 -14.36 -3.00
N SER A 102 -5.60 -14.23 -3.94
CA SER A 102 -6.92 -13.64 -3.67
C SER A 102 -7.81 -14.43 -2.73
N GLN A 103 -7.64 -15.75 -2.64
CA GLN A 103 -8.40 -16.57 -1.68
C GLN A 103 -7.98 -16.24 -0.25
N GLU A 104 -6.67 -16.12 0.01
CA GLU A 104 -6.16 -15.68 1.31
C GLU A 104 -6.64 -14.27 1.66
N THR A 105 -6.60 -13.32 0.71
CA THR A 105 -7.16 -11.98 0.92
C THR A 105 -8.65 -12.04 1.27
N GLN A 106 -9.42 -12.91 0.61
CA GLN A 106 -10.84 -13.10 0.89
C GLN A 106 -11.06 -13.67 2.30
N MET A 107 -10.26 -14.65 2.74
CA MET A 107 -10.34 -15.18 4.10
C MET A 107 -10.10 -14.10 5.16
N LEU A 108 -9.13 -13.21 4.93
CA LEU A 108 -8.86 -12.08 5.81
C LEU A 108 -10.03 -11.08 5.83
N LEU A 109 -10.62 -10.80 4.67
CA LEU A 109 -11.80 -9.93 4.55
C LEU A 109 -12.99 -10.49 5.33
N ASP A 110 -13.29 -11.78 5.14
CA ASP A 110 -14.39 -12.46 5.81
C ASP A 110 -14.23 -12.42 7.34
N ALA A 111 -13.02 -12.66 7.84
CA ALA A 111 -12.70 -12.55 9.25
C ALA A 111 -12.85 -11.11 9.78
N ALA A 112 -12.40 -10.10 9.01
CA ALA A 112 -12.55 -8.70 9.40
C ALA A 112 -14.02 -8.27 9.48
N ILE A 113 -14.86 -8.73 8.55
CA ILE A 113 -16.31 -8.48 8.57
C ILE A 113 -16.96 -9.19 9.76
N ALA A 114 -16.67 -10.48 9.96
CA ALA A 114 -17.27 -11.29 11.02
C ALA A 114 -17.00 -10.73 12.42
N ASN A 115 -15.82 -10.15 12.63
CA ASN A 115 -15.40 -9.58 13.92
C ASN A 115 -15.64 -8.06 14.02
N ASN A 116 -16.26 -7.44 13.02
CA ASN A 116 -16.51 -5.99 12.96
C ASN A 116 -15.25 -5.13 13.20
N VAL A 117 -14.16 -5.51 12.54
CA VAL A 117 -12.88 -4.79 12.59
C VAL A 117 -12.45 -4.33 11.20
N TYR A 118 -11.41 -3.49 11.17
CA TYR A 118 -10.81 -2.96 9.95
C TYR A 118 -9.45 -3.62 9.73
N ALA A 119 -9.13 -3.83 8.45
CA ALA A 119 -7.87 -4.40 8.01
C ALA A 119 -7.35 -3.54 6.87
N MET A 120 -6.51 -2.55 7.16
CA MET A 120 -6.00 -1.62 6.16
C MET A 120 -4.72 -2.16 5.52
N VAL A 121 -4.69 -2.18 4.19
CA VAL A 121 -3.53 -2.60 3.39
C VAL A 121 -2.64 -1.40 3.10
N GLY A 122 -1.32 -1.63 3.15
CA GLY A 122 -0.24 -0.66 2.96
C GLY A 122 -0.06 -0.08 1.55
N TYR A 123 -1.14 0.33 0.89
CA TYR A 123 -1.09 0.99 -0.41
C TYR A 123 -0.69 2.47 -0.31
N GLN A 124 0.53 2.72 0.14
CA GLN A 124 1.08 4.04 0.45
C GLN A 124 1.03 5.06 -0.71
N ARG A 125 0.93 4.60 -1.97
CA ARG A 125 0.94 5.50 -3.14
C ARG A 125 -0.32 6.33 -3.29
N ARG A 126 -1.46 5.89 -2.74
CA ARG A 126 -2.67 6.72 -2.60
C ARG A 126 -2.42 7.96 -1.76
N TYR A 127 -1.52 7.81 -0.78
CA TYR A 127 -1.25 8.80 0.23
C TYR A 127 -0.01 9.63 -0.09
N ALA A 128 0.65 9.50 -1.24
CA ALA A 128 1.75 10.41 -1.57
C ALA A 128 1.22 11.83 -1.80
N ALA A 129 1.98 12.86 -1.42
CA ALA A 129 1.53 14.25 -1.51
C ALA A 129 1.15 14.65 -2.94
N THR A 130 1.96 14.24 -3.92
CA THR A 130 1.69 14.47 -5.36
C THR A 130 0.40 13.79 -5.81
N THR A 131 0.12 12.55 -5.36
CA THR A 131 -1.14 11.86 -5.64
C THR A 131 -2.34 12.60 -5.05
N ARG A 132 -2.26 13.02 -3.79
CA ARG A 132 -3.37 13.71 -3.11
C ARG A 132 -3.67 15.05 -3.76
N GLU A 133 -2.64 15.82 -4.13
CA GLU A 133 -2.81 17.10 -4.81
C GLU A 133 -3.36 16.93 -6.22
N ALA A 134 -2.90 15.94 -6.99
CA ALA A 134 -3.46 15.62 -8.31
C ALA A 134 -4.96 15.29 -8.20
N MET A 135 -5.33 14.38 -7.29
CA MET A 135 -6.73 14.02 -7.05
C MET A 135 -7.57 15.24 -6.66
N ARG A 136 -7.07 16.10 -5.76
CA ARG A 136 -7.76 17.33 -5.34
C ARG A 136 -8.00 18.28 -6.49
N ARG A 137 -6.98 18.52 -7.33
CA ARG A 137 -7.04 19.47 -8.45
C ARG A 137 -7.97 18.97 -9.56
N VAL A 138 -7.85 17.71 -9.93
CA VAL A 138 -8.70 17.12 -10.98
C VAL A 138 -10.16 17.07 -10.56
N HIS A 139 -10.46 16.62 -9.33
CA HIS A 139 -11.83 16.61 -8.83
C HIS A 139 -12.44 18.01 -8.65
N ALA A 140 -11.63 19.05 -8.42
CA ALA A 140 -12.11 20.42 -8.39
C ALA A 140 -12.58 20.93 -9.77
N LYS A 141 -12.08 20.33 -10.87
CA LYS A 141 -12.48 20.65 -12.25
C LYS A 141 -13.64 19.79 -12.74
N GLY A 142 -13.73 18.54 -12.29
CA GLY A 142 -14.80 17.64 -12.69
C GLY A 142 -14.43 16.16 -12.57
N PRO A 143 -15.17 15.27 -13.26
CA PRO A 143 -14.86 13.85 -13.24
C PRO A 143 -13.53 13.54 -13.91
N VAL A 144 -12.87 12.49 -13.43
CA VAL A 144 -11.71 11.88 -14.07
C VAL A 144 -12.11 11.30 -15.43
N SER A 145 -11.21 11.37 -16.42
CA SER A 145 -11.39 10.78 -17.74
C SER A 145 -10.43 9.61 -18.01
N THR A 146 -9.15 9.81 -17.66
CA THR A 146 -8.08 8.85 -17.96
C THR A 146 -7.07 8.79 -16.81
N VAL A 147 -6.61 7.59 -16.51
CA VAL A 147 -5.56 7.32 -15.53
C VAL A 147 -4.44 6.47 -16.12
N VAL A 148 -3.20 6.76 -15.78
CA VAL A 148 -2.04 5.96 -16.21
C VAL A 148 -1.15 5.69 -15.01
N GLY A 149 -0.59 4.48 -14.91
CA GLY A 149 0.38 4.10 -13.89
C GLY A 149 1.56 3.34 -14.48
N ALA A 150 2.77 3.66 -14.02
CA ALA A 150 3.99 2.98 -14.44
C ALA A 150 4.89 2.65 -13.24
N PHE A 151 5.26 1.37 -13.11
CA PHE A 151 6.29 0.92 -12.17
C PHE A 151 7.35 0.13 -12.91
N ASN A 152 8.53 0.72 -13.00
CA ASN A 152 9.70 0.06 -13.55
C ASN A 152 10.78 -0.07 -12.48
N LYS A 153 11.55 -1.16 -12.49
CA LYS A 153 12.65 -1.38 -11.53
C LYS A 153 13.58 -2.45 -12.04
N GLN A 154 14.89 -2.27 -11.92
CA GLN A 154 15.83 -3.32 -12.31
C GLN A 154 15.80 -4.46 -11.29
N LEU A 155 15.24 -5.60 -11.68
CA LEU A 155 15.26 -6.83 -10.90
C LEU A 155 15.30 -8.05 -11.82
N LEU A 156 16.51 -8.50 -12.15
CA LEU A 156 16.77 -9.64 -13.01
C LEU A 156 17.28 -10.85 -12.20
N GLY A 157 17.16 -12.04 -12.80
CA GLY A 157 17.65 -13.29 -12.23
C GLY A 157 16.90 -13.75 -10.97
N ASP A 158 17.61 -14.42 -10.08
CA ASP A 158 17.05 -15.12 -8.91
C ASP A 158 16.44 -14.18 -7.86
N ALA A 159 16.75 -12.89 -7.91
CA ALA A 159 16.14 -11.89 -7.04
C ALA A 159 14.62 -11.73 -7.28
N ALA A 160 14.11 -12.18 -8.44
CA ALA A 160 12.68 -12.20 -8.75
C ALA A 160 11.92 -13.38 -8.08
N LYS A 161 12.61 -14.37 -7.49
CA LYS A 161 12.01 -15.59 -6.91
C LYS A 161 11.31 -15.38 -5.56
N VAL A 162 11.42 -14.19 -4.97
CA VAL A 162 11.03 -13.96 -3.57
C VAL A 162 9.50 -13.92 -3.40
N PHE A 163 8.75 -13.54 -4.44
CA PHE A 163 7.29 -13.32 -4.34
C PHE A 163 6.52 -14.19 -5.32
N THR A 164 5.20 -14.33 -5.11
CA THR A 164 4.29 -15.09 -5.99
C THR A 164 4.48 -14.68 -7.46
N THR A 165 4.40 -13.37 -7.74
CA THR A 165 4.83 -12.76 -9.01
C THR A 165 5.37 -11.36 -8.79
N THR A 166 6.08 -10.81 -9.78
CA THR A 166 6.51 -9.42 -9.74
C THR A 166 5.35 -8.42 -9.84
N LEU A 167 4.20 -8.84 -10.40
CA LEU A 167 2.99 -8.04 -10.40
C LEU A 167 2.39 -7.96 -8.99
N TRP A 168 2.25 -9.10 -8.33
CA TRP A 168 1.76 -9.20 -6.96
C TRP A 168 2.65 -8.47 -5.95
N ASP A 169 3.97 -8.51 -6.12
CA ASP A 169 4.91 -7.81 -5.26
C ASP A 169 4.85 -6.28 -5.44
N ASP A 170 5.39 -5.76 -6.55
CA ASP A 170 5.69 -4.33 -6.66
C ASP A 170 4.68 -3.60 -7.55
N VAL A 171 4.24 -4.21 -8.65
CA VAL A 171 3.33 -3.53 -9.61
C VAL A 171 1.89 -3.46 -9.05
N THR A 172 1.55 -4.24 -8.02
CA THR A 172 0.28 -4.12 -7.28
C THR A 172 0.05 -2.70 -6.76
N HIS A 173 1.12 -1.96 -6.45
CA HIS A 173 1.00 -0.53 -6.12
C HIS A 173 0.40 0.30 -7.25
N MET A 174 0.72 -0.01 -8.52
CA MET A 174 0.15 0.70 -9.67
C MET A 174 -1.23 0.21 -10.02
N VAL A 175 -1.50 -1.09 -9.90
CA VAL A 175 -2.87 -1.63 -10.06
C VAL A 175 -3.80 -0.97 -9.06
N ASP A 176 -3.33 -0.85 -7.81
CA ASP A 176 -4.04 -0.17 -6.75
C ASP A 176 -4.27 1.32 -7.03
N LEU A 177 -3.18 2.03 -7.33
CA LEU A 177 -3.23 3.47 -7.55
C LEU A 177 -4.11 3.84 -8.75
N VAL A 178 -4.02 3.09 -9.86
CA VAL A 178 -4.86 3.31 -11.05
C VAL A 178 -6.34 3.14 -10.73
N ARG A 179 -6.72 2.09 -9.99
CA ARG A 179 -8.12 1.91 -9.56
C ARG A 179 -8.57 3.00 -8.60
N PHE A 180 -7.74 3.34 -7.61
CA PHE A 180 -8.04 4.40 -6.64
C PHE A 180 -8.28 5.74 -7.34
N MET A 181 -7.42 6.09 -8.30
CA MET A 181 -7.56 7.31 -9.09
C MET A 181 -8.77 7.28 -10.03
N ALA A 182 -9.10 6.12 -10.59
CA ALA A 182 -10.28 5.97 -11.45
C ALA A 182 -11.59 6.10 -10.67
N GLY A 183 -11.63 5.68 -9.40
CA GLY A 183 -12.79 5.82 -8.53
C GLY A 183 -14.01 4.97 -8.94
N GLY A 184 -13.80 3.91 -9.73
CA GLY A 184 -14.83 2.98 -10.19
C GLY A 184 -14.32 1.54 -10.20
N GLU A 185 -15.20 0.61 -10.56
CA GLU A 185 -14.88 -0.82 -10.64
C GLU A 185 -14.46 -1.22 -12.05
N ALA A 186 -13.41 -2.04 -12.15
CA ALA A 186 -12.94 -2.52 -13.44
C ALA A 186 -13.96 -3.50 -14.06
N ILE A 187 -14.43 -3.20 -15.27
CA ILE A 187 -15.43 -4.02 -16.00
C ILE A 187 -14.86 -4.68 -17.25
N GLU A 188 -13.71 -4.22 -17.74
CA GLU A 188 -13.02 -4.83 -18.87
C GLU A 188 -11.51 -4.64 -18.71
N VAL A 189 -10.75 -5.71 -18.98
CA VAL A 189 -9.29 -5.72 -18.88
C VAL A 189 -8.71 -6.42 -20.11
N THR A 190 -7.78 -5.76 -20.79
CA THR A 190 -6.90 -6.36 -21.79
C THR A 190 -5.47 -6.27 -21.30
N ALA A 191 -4.77 -7.40 -21.20
CA ALA A 191 -3.41 -7.42 -20.65
C ALA A 191 -2.46 -8.29 -21.50
N TYR A 192 -1.23 -7.81 -21.62
CA TYR A 192 -0.08 -8.51 -22.16
C TYR A 192 0.98 -8.68 -21.06
N ARG A 193 1.66 -9.83 -21.09
CA ARG A 193 2.62 -10.26 -20.07
C ARG A 193 3.74 -11.06 -20.70
N ASP A 194 4.96 -10.78 -20.28
CA ASP A 194 6.15 -11.41 -20.85
C ASP A 194 7.29 -11.47 -19.81
N SER A 195 8.35 -12.17 -20.17
CA SER A 195 9.55 -12.40 -19.38
C SER A 195 10.78 -12.03 -20.19
N PHE A 196 11.52 -11.00 -19.74
CA PHE A 196 12.77 -10.58 -20.37
C PHE A 196 13.93 -10.77 -19.39
N GLY A 197 14.92 -11.61 -19.74
CA GLY A 197 16.09 -11.88 -18.88
C GLY A 197 15.74 -12.60 -17.56
N SER A 198 14.62 -13.31 -17.52
CA SER A 198 14.11 -14.02 -16.34
C SER A 198 13.27 -15.22 -16.78
N ASN A 199 13.15 -16.24 -15.92
CA ASN A 199 12.21 -17.35 -16.08
C ASN A 199 10.80 -17.04 -15.54
N HIS A 200 10.64 -15.89 -14.90
CA HIS A 200 9.39 -15.43 -14.32
C HIS A 200 8.91 -14.16 -15.03
N ARG A 201 7.59 -14.00 -15.15
CA ARG A 201 6.98 -12.80 -15.72
C ARG A 201 7.46 -11.55 -15.01
N ASN A 202 7.84 -10.57 -15.80
CA ASN A 202 8.50 -9.37 -15.32
C ASN A 202 8.18 -8.14 -16.18
N CYS A 203 7.37 -8.28 -17.23
CA CYS A 203 6.88 -7.21 -18.07
C CYS A 203 5.36 -7.33 -18.23
N TYR A 204 4.63 -6.24 -17.97
CA TYR A 204 3.17 -6.18 -17.99
C TYR A 204 2.72 -4.89 -18.68
N THR A 205 1.69 -5.02 -19.51
CA THR A 205 0.95 -3.88 -20.08
C THR A 205 -0.54 -4.22 -19.98
N ALA A 206 -1.33 -3.35 -19.37
CA ALA A 206 -2.77 -3.54 -19.24
C ALA A 206 -3.56 -2.28 -19.60
N LEU A 207 -4.70 -2.48 -20.25
CA LEU A 207 -5.72 -1.47 -20.53
C LEU A 207 -7.00 -1.86 -19.79
N ILE A 208 -7.63 -0.91 -19.12
CA ILE A 208 -8.78 -1.13 -18.23
C ILE A 208 -9.90 -0.15 -18.58
N ARG A 209 -11.14 -0.63 -18.61
CA ARG A 209 -12.35 0.21 -18.60
C ARG A 209 -13.06 0.06 -17.25
N PHE A 210 -13.44 1.19 -16.66
CA PHE A 210 -14.17 1.25 -15.41
C PHE A 210 -15.67 1.48 -15.66
N ASP A 211 -16.51 1.06 -14.71
CA ASP A 211 -17.98 1.19 -14.76
C ASP A 211 -18.48 2.64 -14.81
N ASN A 212 -17.68 3.58 -14.30
CA ASN A 212 -17.94 5.02 -14.34
C ASN A 212 -17.48 5.70 -15.65
N GLY A 213 -17.00 4.95 -16.64
CA GLY A 213 -16.57 5.45 -17.94
C GLY A 213 -15.11 5.90 -18.01
N VAL A 214 -14.37 5.90 -16.89
CA VAL A 214 -12.91 6.15 -16.90
C VAL A 214 -12.19 5.02 -17.63
N THR A 215 -11.09 5.35 -18.30
CA THR A 215 -10.17 4.36 -18.85
C THR A 215 -8.79 4.44 -18.20
N GLY A 216 -8.13 3.31 -18.07
CA GLY A 216 -6.85 3.18 -17.38
C GLY A 216 -5.80 2.42 -18.19
N ALA A 217 -4.53 2.78 -18.00
CA ALA A 217 -3.40 2.02 -18.51
C ALA A 217 -2.36 1.76 -17.42
N ILE A 218 -1.81 0.54 -17.39
CA ILE A 218 -0.76 0.13 -16.45
C ILE A 218 0.43 -0.41 -17.22
N PHE A 219 1.62 0.07 -16.86
CA PHE A 219 2.89 -0.44 -17.34
C PHE A 219 3.73 -0.93 -16.15
N GLY A 220 4.21 -2.17 -16.22
CA GLY A 220 5.09 -2.75 -15.23
C GLY A 220 6.30 -3.39 -15.89
N ASN A 221 7.52 -2.92 -15.63
CA ASN A 221 8.70 -3.52 -16.25
C ASN A 221 9.88 -3.67 -15.26
N ARG A 222 10.16 -4.94 -14.94
CA ARG A 222 11.23 -5.36 -14.02
C ARG A 222 12.56 -5.68 -14.69
N ALA A 223 12.57 -5.68 -16.03
CA ALA A 223 13.79 -5.73 -16.83
C ALA A 223 14.33 -4.33 -17.19
N SER A 224 13.67 -3.28 -16.69
CA SER A 224 14.06 -1.89 -16.94
C SER A 224 15.25 -1.47 -16.09
N GLY A 225 16.21 -0.73 -16.68
CA GLY A 225 17.50 -0.39 -16.07
C GLY A 225 17.48 0.56 -14.86
N GLY A 226 16.31 0.93 -14.34
CA GLY A 226 16.20 1.85 -13.21
C GLY A 226 14.82 1.81 -12.56
N ARG A 227 14.68 2.49 -11.42
CA ARG A 227 13.41 2.63 -10.72
C ARG A 227 12.64 3.83 -11.24
N VAL A 228 11.45 3.60 -11.80
CA VAL A 228 10.51 4.63 -12.21
C VAL A 228 9.17 4.35 -11.54
N LEU A 229 8.60 5.37 -10.92
CA LEU A 229 7.28 5.30 -10.30
C LEU A 229 6.48 6.53 -10.71
N ARG A 230 5.63 6.38 -11.72
CA ARG A 230 4.90 7.50 -12.31
C ARG A 230 3.42 7.21 -12.40
N ALA A 231 2.63 8.27 -12.33
CA ALA A 231 1.21 8.22 -12.57
C ALA A 231 0.75 9.44 -13.35
N GLU A 232 -0.36 9.30 -14.05
CA GLU A 232 -1.05 10.40 -14.70
C GLU A 232 -2.52 10.36 -14.33
N LEU A 233 -3.11 11.55 -14.16
CA LEU A 233 -4.52 11.73 -13.85
C LEU A 233 -5.07 12.87 -14.71
N HIS A 234 -6.11 12.58 -15.48
CA HIS A 234 -6.68 13.52 -16.45
C HIS A 234 -8.16 13.78 -16.16
N GLY A 235 -8.59 15.01 -16.43
CA GLY A 235 -9.97 15.46 -16.40
C GLY A 235 -10.22 16.56 -17.42
N VAL A 236 -11.42 17.14 -17.42
CA VAL A 236 -11.76 18.21 -18.38
C VAL A 236 -10.93 19.46 -18.08
N GLY A 237 -10.09 19.86 -19.04
CA GLY A 237 -9.24 21.05 -18.93
C GLY A 237 -8.06 20.91 -17.97
N ILE A 238 -7.78 19.69 -17.47
CA ILE A 238 -6.67 19.46 -16.54
C ILE A 238 -5.99 18.10 -16.76
N GLY A 239 -4.67 18.09 -16.71
CA GLY A 239 -3.83 16.89 -16.71
C GLY A 239 -2.73 17.01 -15.66
N CYS A 240 -2.55 15.97 -14.86
CA CYS A 240 -1.56 15.89 -13.80
C CYS A 240 -0.59 14.74 -14.08
N TYR A 241 0.70 15.03 -14.11
CA TYR A 241 1.80 14.09 -14.35
C TYR A 241 2.66 14.00 -13.09
N MET A 242 2.70 12.83 -12.49
CA MET A 242 3.33 12.60 -11.18
C MET A 242 4.60 11.76 -11.35
N ASP A 243 5.73 12.29 -10.87
CA ASP A 243 6.91 11.49 -10.52
C ASP A 243 6.90 11.25 -9.01
N ILE A 244 6.41 10.09 -8.57
CA ILE A 244 5.99 9.88 -7.19
C ILE A 244 7.18 9.53 -6.30
N PRO A 245 7.40 10.20 -5.15
CA PRO A 245 6.59 11.29 -4.57
C PRO A 245 7.16 12.69 -4.83
N GLY A 246 8.15 12.82 -5.71
CA GLY A 246 8.97 14.01 -5.88
C GLY A 246 8.22 15.19 -6.49
N THR A 247 7.66 15.03 -7.69
CA THR A 247 7.11 16.16 -8.45
C THR A 247 5.72 15.88 -9.03
N LEU A 248 4.94 16.94 -9.17
CA LEU A 248 3.65 16.98 -9.82
C LEU A 248 3.66 18.13 -10.84
N GLU A 249 3.68 17.77 -12.13
CA GLU A 249 3.49 18.69 -13.23
C GLU A 249 2.00 18.76 -13.58
N ILE A 250 1.47 19.97 -13.71
CA ILE A 250 0.04 20.24 -13.88
C ILE A 250 -0.14 21.11 -15.11
N PHE A 251 -0.96 20.64 -16.05
CA PHE A 251 -1.49 21.43 -17.14
C PHE A 251 -2.96 21.72 -16.84
N GLU A 252 -3.32 23.00 -16.71
CA GLU A 252 -4.68 23.44 -16.38
C GLU A 252 -5.06 24.59 -17.32
N ASP A 253 -6.07 24.39 -18.18
CA ASP A 253 -6.55 25.37 -19.18
C ASP A 253 -5.42 26.00 -20.02
N ASN A 254 -4.48 25.17 -20.49
CA ASN A 254 -3.26 25.56 -21.22
C ASN A 254 -2.23 26.36 -20.41
N GLN A 255 -2.34 26.40 -19.09
CA GLN A 255 -1.29 26.90 -18.19
C GLN A 255 -0.54 25.73 -17.56
N GLN A 256 0.79 25.85 -17.45
CA GLN A 256 1.65 24.82 -16.85
C GLN A 256 2.15 25.28 -15.49
N SER A 257 2.16 24.38 -14.52
CA SER A 257 2.79 24.58 -13.22
C SER A 257 3.47 23.30 -12.74
N LEU A 258 4.47 23.45 -11.88
CA LEU A 258 5.19 22.34 -11.26
C LEU A 258 5.17 22.56 -9.76
N VAL A 259 4.83 21.51 -9.01
CA VAL A 259 4.86 21.52 -7.54
C VAL A 259 5.66 20.31 -7.08
N GLU A 260 6.48 20.48 -6.06
CA GLU A 260 7.19 19.37 -5.41
C GLU A 260 6.39 18.80 -4.24
N GLY A 261 6.50 17.49 -3.98
CA GLY A 261 5.74 16.82 -2.93
C GLY A 261 5.93 17.42 -1.54
N TRP A 262 7.14 17.87 -1.21
CA TRP A 262 7.43 18.55 0.05
C TRP A 262 6.74 19.92 0.17
N GLN A 263 6.53 20.62 -0.95
CA GLN A 263 5.82 21.90 -0.99
C GLN A 263 4.33 21.71 -0.76
N VAL A 264 3.76 20.63 -1.31
CA VAL A 264 2.34 20.27 -1.09
C VAL A 264 2.05 20.12 0.41
N ASP A 265 2.96 19.48 1.14
CA ASP A 265 2.80 19.22 2.58
C ASP A 265 3.41 20.28 3.49
N GLY A 266 4.11 21.28 2.92
CA GLY A 266 4.74 22.35 3.68
C GLY A 266 5.84 21.86 4.63
N VAL A 267 6.58 20.83 4.23
CA VAL A 267 7.64 20.19 5.05
C VAL A 267 9.02 20.40 4.42
N ALA A 268 10.08 20.07 5.17
CA ALA A 268 11.44 20.08 4.63
C ALA A 268 11.60 19.03 3.52
N ALA A 269 12.35 19.36 2.46
CA ALA A 269 12.56 18.46 1.32
C ALA A 269 13.23 17.13 1.71
N GLU A 270 14.04 17.15 2.77
CA GLU A 270 14.75 16.01 3.33
C GLU A 270 13.83 15.08 4.14
N ASP A 271 12.66 15.56 4.59
CA ASP A 271 11.69 14.76 5.35
C ASP A 271 10.78 13.96 4.41
N LEU A 272 11.40 13.08 3.63
CA LEU A 272 10.73 12.21 2.65
C LEU A 272 9.54 11.47 3.25
N TYR A 273 9.66 11.03 4.51
CA TYR A 273 8.62 10.27 5.21
C TYR A 273 7.27 10.98 5.30
N GLN A 274 7.27 12.32 5.37
CA GLN A 274 6.05 13.11 5.47
C GLN A 274 5.27 13.11 4.16
N TYR A 275 5.96 13.34 3.03
CA TYR A 275 5.31 13.54 1.74
C TYR A 275 5.30 12.31 0.82
N GLU A 276 6.09 11.27 1.12
CA GLU A 276 6.05 10.02 0.35
C GLU A 276 4.78 9.18 0.55
N GLY A 277 4.04 9.52 1.61
CA GLY A 277 2.73 8.96 1.94
C GLY A 277 2.71 7.95 3.08
N THR A 278 3.86 7.45 3.55
CA THR A 278 3.89 6.46 4.64
C THR A 278 3.35 7.04 5.95
N TYR A 279 3.77 8.24 6.35
CA TYR A 279 3.22 8.92 7.54
C TYR A 279 1.71 9.16 7.42
N THR A 280 1.31 9.78 6.31
CA THR A 280 -0.11 10.13 6.04
C THR A 280 -1.00 8.89 6.01
N MET A 281 -0.51 7.77 5.45
CA MET A 281 -1.22 6.49 5.43
C MET A 281 -1.47 5.96 6.84
N HIS A 282 -0.47 6.01 7.73
CA HIS A 282 -0.65 5.58 9.11
C HIS A 282 -1.59 6.51 9.87
N GLN A 283 -1.44 7.83 9.73
CA GLN A 283 -2.36 8.79 10.32
C GLN A 283 -3.80 8.52 9.89
N HIS A 284 -4.03 8.26 8.60
CA HIS A 284 -5.35 7.88 8.06
C HIS A 284 -5.92 6.62 8.74
N PHE A 285 -5.10 5.59 8.92
CA PHE A 285 -5.51 4.37 9.61
C PHE A 285 -5.95 4.66 11.06
N ILE A 286 -5.14 5.42 11.80
CA ILE A 286 -5.42 5.80 13.19
C ILE A 286 -6.70 6.64 13.31
N ASP A 287 -6.87 7.63 12.44
CA ASP A 287 -8.05 8.49 12.41
C ASP A 287 -9.32 7.69 12.12
N CYS A 288 -9.24 6.72 11.20
CA CYS A 288 -10.35 5.84 10.86
C CYS A 288 -10.76 4.94 12.03
N VAL A 289 -9.80 4.28 12.68
CA VAL A 289 -10.07 3.45 13.85
C VAL A 289 -10.71 4.27 14.97
N ARG A 290 -10.19 5.47 15.26
CA ARG A 290 -10.73 6.35 16.31
C ARG A 290 -12.13 6.90 16.00
N SER A 291 -12.41 7.15 14.73
CA SER A 291 -13.69 7.74 14.30
C SER A 291 -14.74 6.71 13.87
N GLY A 292 -14.41 5.42 13.87
CA GLY A 292 -15.30 4.36 13.38
C GLY A 292 -15.59 4.47 11.88
N LYS A 293 -14.66 5.06 11.11
CA LYS A 293 -14.75 5.16 9.66
C LYS A 293 -13.95 4.04 9.02
N VAL A 294 -14.46 3.50 7.91
CA VAL A 294 -13.73 2.48 7.14
C VAL A 294 -12.49 3.11 6.52
N PRO A 295 -11.28 2.55 6.73
CA PRO A 295 -10.07 3.03 6.06
C PRO A 295 -10.15 2.94 4.53
N SER A 296 -9.47 3.84 3.81
CA SER A 296 -9.58 3.96 2.35
C SER A 296 -9.07 2.71 1.63
N SER A 297 -8.01 2.08 2.15
CA SER A 297 -7.46 0.82 1.65
C SER A 297 -7.78 -0.36 2.58
N ASP A 298 -8.94 -0.36 3.23
CA ASP A 298 -9.46 -1.53 3.95
C ASP A 298 -9.61 -2.75 3.02
N LEU A 299 -9.57 -3.97 3.55
CA LEU A 299 -9.77 -5.19 2.76
C LEU A 299 -11.07 -5.18 1.95
N ARG A 300 -12.12 -4.47 2.40
CA ARG A 300 -13.37 -4.27 1.66
C ARG A 300 -13.15 -3.59 0.30
N ASP A 301 -12.12 -2.76 0.18
CA ASP A 301 -11.69 -2.14 -1.07
C ASP A 301 -10.49 -2.88 -1.71
N ALA A 302 -9.49 -3.26 -0.91
CA ALA A 302 -8.26 -3.89 -1.42
C ALA A 302 -8.51 -5.24 -2.12
N ILE A 303 -9.58 -5.96 -1.79
CA ILE A 303 -9.95 -7.19 -2.52
C ILE A 303 -10.22 -6.92 -4.01
N HIS A 304 -10.69 -5.73 -4.36
CA HIS A 304 -10.90 -5.31 -5.75
C HIS A 304 -9.57 -5.03 -6.45
N THR A 305 -8.57 -4.47 -5.74
CA THR A 305 -7.18 -4.42 -6.23
C THR A 305 -6.69 -5.80 -6.61
N VAL A 306 -6.86 -6.73 -5.68
CA VAL A 306 -6.30 -8.09 -5.77
C VAL A 306 -6.97 -8.88 -6.90
N ARG A 307 -8.29 -8.77 -7.06
CA ARG A 307 -9.01 -9.38 -8.19
C ARG A 307 -8.56 -8.80 -9.53
N LEU A 308 -8.29 -7.50 -9.60
CA LEU A 308 -7.75 -6.87 -10.80
C LEU A 308 -6.31 -7.33 -11.10
N VAL A 309 -5.48 -7.50 -10.06
CA VAL A 309 -4.16 -8.14 -10.19
C VAL A 309 -4.30 -9.53 -10.81
N ASP A 310 -5.21 -10.37 -10.32
CA ASP A 310 -5.45 -11.71 -10.87
C ASP A 310 -5.89 -11.68 -12.35
N GLN A 311 -6.74 -10.72 -12.74
CA GLN A 311 -7.16 -10.56 -14.13
C GLN A 311 -5.99 -10.20 -15.06
N ILE A 312 -5.10 -9.30 -14.60
CA ILE A 312 -3.92 -8.86 -15.35
C ILE A 312 -2.88 -10.00 -15.42
N GLU A 313 -2.63 -10.68 -14.29
CA GLU A 313 -1.72 -11.82 -14.23
C GLU A 313 -2.22 -12.95 -15.14
N GLY A 314 -3.51 -13.24 -15.12
CA GLY A 314 -4.09 -14.39 -15.79
C GLY A 314 -3.56 -15.72 -15.24
N PRO A 315 -3.71 -16.83 -15.98
CA PRO A 315 -3.21 -18.12 -15.55
C PRO A 315 -1.71 -18.06 -15.30
N MET A 316 -1.27 -18.52 -14.13
CA MET A 316 0.13 -18.74 -13.83
C MET A 316 0.67 -19.83 -14.77
N PRO A 317 1.87 -19.65 -15.34
CA PRO A 317 2.47 -20.60 -16.29
C PRO A 317 2.79 -21.96 -15.67
#